data_AF-A0A3P6T960-F1
#
_entry.id   AF-A0A3P6T960-F1
#
_cell.length_a   1.000
_cell.length_b   1.000
_cell.length_c   1.000
_cell.angle_alpha   90.00
_cell.angle_beta   90.00
_cell.angle_gamma   90.00
#
_symmetry.space_group_name_H-M   'P 1'
#
loop_
_entity.id
_entity.type
_entity.pdbx_description
1 polymer ?
#
loop_
_entity_poly.entity_id
_entity_poly.type
_entity_poly.pdbx_seq_one_letter_code
_entity_poly.pdbx_strand_id
1 'polypeptide(L)'
;MSLHVFRRCMSLSSVVRVTEQTVRSPIQVHGVGGRYAAALYSAAIKDKNLDAIDKDLKSLQNIYQTSDKFKNFVMDPTLTPLSKVNTVKDVAKGLNVSKETLNFLG
;
A
#
# COMPACT_ATOMS: atom_id res chain seq x y z
N MET A 1 -12.19 55.26 -13.17
CA MET A 1 -12.47 54.19 -14.13
C MET A 1 -11.34 53.19 -14.08
N SER A 2 -11.72 51.92 -14.06
CA SER A 2 -10.96 50.68 -13.80
C SER A 2 -9.62 50.58 -14.54
N LEU A 3 -8.54 50.18 -13.86
CA LEU A 3 -7.34 49.59 -14.49
C LEU A 3 -6.57 48.70 -13.48
N HIS A 4 -6.39 47.43 -13.86
CA HIS A 4 -5.51 46.39 -13.31
C HIS A 4 -5.96 45.61 -12.05
N VAL A 5 -7.06 44.85 -12.19
CA VAL A 5 -7.26 43.60 -11.42
C VAL A 5 -6.86 42.43 -12.33
N PHE A 6 -5.56 42.16 -12.45
CA PHE A 6 -5.06 40.90 -12.98
C PHE A 6 -4.56 40.05 -11.81
N ARG A 7 -5.49 39.51 -11.02
CA ARG A 7 -5.17 38.71 -9.83
C ARG A 7 -5.54 37.25 -10.06
N ARG A 8 -4.50 36.44 -10.31
CA ARG A 8 -4.44 34.97 -10.16
C ARG A 8 -5.47 34.15 -10.95
N CYS A 9 -5.15 33.85 -12.21
CA CYS A 9 -5.50 32.58 -12.82
C CYS A 9 -4.27 31.67 -12.81
N MET A 10 -4.04 30.96 -11.70
CA MET A 10 -3.26 29.72 -11.72
C MET A 10 -4.13 28.62 -11.13
N SER A 11 -4.78 27.89 -12.02
CA SER A 11 -5.44 26.63 -11.72
C SER A 11 -4.38 25.64 -11.23
N LEU A 12 -4.44 25.27 -9.95
CA LEU A 12 -3.61 24.22 -9.35
C LEU A 12 -4.18 22.82 -9.64
N SER A 13 -4.73 22.61 -10.84
CA SER A 13 -5.24 21.29 -11.22
C SER A 13 -4.06 20.44 -11.67
N SER A 14 -3.76 19.38 -10.92
CA SER A 14 -2.83 18.28 -11.24
C SER A 14 -1.31 18.54 -11.17
N VAL A 15 -0.81 18.94 -10.00
CA VAL A 15 0.50 18.39 -9.58
C VAL A 15 0.24 16.97 -9.05
N VAL A 16 0.05 16.03 -9.98
CA VAL A 16 0.36 14.63 -9.71
C VAL A 16 1.88 14.62 -9.56
N ARG A 17 2.36 14.39 -8.34
CA ARG A 17 3.78 14.23 -8.05
C ARG A 17 4.30 13.07 -8.90
N VAL A 18 4.99 13.40 -10.00
CA VAL A 18 5.90 12.52 -10.71
C VAL A 18 7.10 12.32 -9.79
N THR A 19 6.96 11.46 -8.80
CA THR A 19 8.08 10.94 -8.03
C THR A 19 8.04 9.44 -8.23
N GLU A 20 8.92 8.98 -9.12
CA GLU A 20 9.08 7.61 -9.61
C GLU A 20 8.18 7.19 -10.77
N GLN A 21 8.81 6.69 -11.84
CA GLN A 21 8.13 5.96 -12.91
C GLN A 21 7.46 4.73 -12.30
N THR A 22 6.15 4.80 -12.10
CA THR A 22 5.34 3.66 -11.66
C THR A 22 5.14 2.75 -12.87
N VAL A 23 5.68 1.53 -12.81
CA VAL A 23 5.46 0.53 -13.86
C VAL A 23 3.97 0.22 -13.89
N ARG A 24 3.31 0.53 -15.00
CA ARG A 24 1.86 0.32 -15.13
C ARG A 24 1.55 -1.17 -15.05
N SER A 25 0.62 -1.52 -14.17
CA SER A 25 0.03 -2.86 -14.13
C SER A 25 -0.56 -3.22 -15.50
N PRO A 26 -0.35 -4.45 -16.02
CA PRO A 26 -0.89 -4.88 -17.30
C PRO A 26 -2.43 -4.84 -17.34
N ILE A 27 -3.06 -4.99 -16.17
CA ILE A 27 -4.51 -4.90 -15.98
C ILE A 27 -4.84 -3.65 -15.16
N GLN A 28 -5.79 -2.85 -15.63
CA GLN A 28 -6.19 -1.65 -14.91
C GLN A 28 -7.11 -2.01 -13.73
N VAL A 29 -6.57 -1.91 -12.53
CA VAL A 29 -7.29 -2.12 -11.28
C VAL A 29 -7.73 -0.77 -10.70
N HIS A 30 -8.99 -0.69 -10.26
CA HIS A 30 -9.61 0.55 -9.81
C HIS A 30 -9.93 0.51 -8.31
N GLY A 31 -10.29 1.66 -7.74
CA GLY A 31 -10.62 1.80 -6.32
C GLY A 31 -9.41 1.84 -5.39
N VAL A 32 -9.66 1.86 -4.09
CA VAL A 32 -8.62 1.99 -3.06
C VAL A 32 -7.70 0.75 -3.07
N GLY A 33 -8.28 -0.45 -3.07
CA GLY A 33 -7.52 -1.71 -3.16
C GLY A 33 -6.71 -1.83 -4.47
N GLY A 34 -7.28 -1.41 -5.59
CA GLY A 34 -6.58 -1.41 -6.88
C GLY A 34 -5.36 -0.48 -6.89
N ARG A 35 -5.44 0.69 -6.25
CA ARG A 35 -4.30 1.61 -6.11
C ARG A 35 -3.17 0.99 -5.29
N TYR A 36 -3.47 0.32 -4.19
CA TYR A 36 -2.46 -0.39 -3.39
C TYR A 36 -1.84 -1.55 -4.17
N ALA A 37 -2.65 -2.36 -4.86
CA ALA A 37 -2.17 -3.47 -5.68
C ALA A 37 -1.27 -3.00 -6.83
N ALA A 38 -1.67 -1.94 -7.54
CA ALA A 38 -0.88 -1.36 -8.63
C ALA A 38 0.46 -0.80 -8.11
N ALA A 39 0.46 -0.12 -6.96
CA ALA A 39 1.68 0.42 -6.36
C ALA A 39 2.66 -0.71 -5.93
N LEU A 40 2.13 -1.76 -5.28
CA LEU A 40 2.94 -2.91 -4.87
C LEU A 40 3.51 -3.65 -6.10
N TYR A 41 2.70 -3.83 -7.15
CA TYR A 41 3.16 -4.41 -8.41
C TYR A 41 4.26 -3.58 -9.06
N SER A 42 4.10 -2.24 -9.09
CA SER A 42 5.13 -1.34 -9.61
C SER A 42 6.45 -1.47 -8.85
N ALA A 43 6.41 -1.59 -7.52
CA ALA A 43 7.60 -1.79 -6.69
C ALA A 43 8.24 -3.17 -6.95
N ALA A 44 7.41 -4.23 -6.93
CA ALA A 44 7.85 -5.61 -7.15
C ALA A 44 8.58 -5.81 -8.49
N ILE A 45 8.12 -5.15 -9.56
CA ILE A 45 8.76 -5.22 -10.88
C ILE A 45 10.10 -4.50 -10.90
N LYS A 46 10.22 -3.34 -10.23
CA LYS A 46 11.50 -2.62 -10.12
C LYS A 46 12.55 -3.44 -9.37
N ASP A 47 12.15 -4.07 -8.27
CA ASP A 47 13.03 -4.87 -7.42
C ASP A 47 13.17 -6.32 -7.89
N LYS A 48 12.48 -6.71 -8.98
CA LYS A 48 12.45 -8.07 -9.54
C LYS A 48 12.07 -9.16 -8.53
N ASN A 49 11.30 -8.81 -7.50
CA ASN A 49 10.96 -9.70 -6.38
C ASN A 49 9.51 -10.18 -6.39
N LEU A 50 8.92 -10.35 -7.58
CA LEU A 50 7.47 -10.61 -7.72
C LEU A 50 7.06 -11.98 -7.16
N ASP A 51 7.86 -13.02 -7.40
CA ASP A 51 7.57 -14.38 -6.91
C ASP A 51 7.58 -14.48 -5.38
N ALA A 52 8.51 -13.79 -4.71
CA ALA A 52 8.55 -13.79 -3.24
C ALA A 52 7.34 -13.06 -2.65
N ILE A 53 6.99 -11.89 -3.19
CA ILE A 53 5.84 -11.11 -2.72
C ILE A 53 4.53 -11.90 -2.91
N ASP A 54 4.36 -12.62 -4.01
CA ASP A 54 3.18 -13.48 -4.23
C ASP A 54 3.07 -14.59 -3.16
N LYS A 55 4.18 -15.27 -2.86
CA LYS A 55 4.24 -16.31 -1.81
C LYS A 55 3.98 -15.73 -0.42
N ASP A 56 4.53 -14.57 -0.12
CA ASP A 56 4.33 -13.87 1.15
C ASP A 56 2.85 -13.53 1.36
N LEU A 57 2.21 -12.94 0.34
CA LEU A 57 0.79 -12.55 0.40
C LEU A 57 -0.13 -13.76 0.54
N LYS A 58 0.17 -14.88 -0.14
CA LYS A 58 -0.57 -16.14 0.03
C LYS A 58 -0.43 -16.70 1.44
N SER A 59 0.77 -16.63 2.02
CA SER A 59 1.03 -17.08 3.39
C SER A 59 0.28 -16.23 4.41
N LEU A 60 0.28 -14.91 4.24
CA LEU A 60 -0.50 -13.98 5.06
C LEU A 60 -2.00 -14.22 4.94
N GLN A 61 -2.50 -14.46 3.72
CA GLN A 61 -3.90 -14.79 3.49
C GLN A 61 -4.30 -16.08 4.21
N ASN A 62 -3.45 -17.11 4.15
CA ASN A 62 -3.70 -18.37 4.84
C ASN A 62 -3.82 -18.14 6.36
N ILE A 63 -2.92 -17.36 6.96
CA ILE A 63 -2.96 -17.09 8.41
C ILE A 63 -4.21 -16.32 8.80
N TYR A 64 -4.61 -15.34 7.98
CA TYR A 64 -5.84 -14.61 8.18
C TYR A 64 -7.09 -15.50 8.13
N GLN A 65 -7.07 -16.57 7.33
CA GLN A 65 -8.17 -17.53 7.23
C GLN A 65 -8.12 -18.61 8.33
N THR A 66 -6.93 -19.07 8.70
CA THR A 66 -6.73 -20.20 9.61
C THR A 66 -6.79 -19.77 11.09
N SER A 67 -6.41 -18.53 11.41
CA SER A 67 -6.33 -18.07 12.80
C SER A 67 -7.41 -17.03 13.13
N ASP A 68 -8.49 -17.48 13.78
CA ASP A 68 -9.56 -16.60 14.26
C ASP A 68 -9.06 -15.51 15.21
N LYS A 69 -8.02 -15.80 16.00
CA LYS A 69 -7.39 -14.84 16.90
C LYS A 69 -6.79 -13.65 16.14
N PHE A 70 -6.09 -13.91 15.03
CA PHE A 70 -5.50 -12.86 14.22
C PHE A 70 -6.57 -12.05 13.49
N LYS A 71 -7.59 -12.72 12.96
CA LYS A 71 -8.73 -12.06 12.33
C LYS A 71 -9.45 -11.11 13.30
N ASN A 72 -9.72 -11.57 14.53
CA ASN A 72 -10.34 -10.75 15.56
C ASN A 72 -9.44 -9.58 15.95
N PHE A 73 -8.13 -9.79 16.08
CA PHE A 73 -7.16 -8.72 16.35
C PHE A 73 -7.16 -7.62 15.27
N VAL A 74 -7.20 -8.01 13.99
CA VAL A 74 -7.23 -7.04 12.88
C VAL A 74 -8.51 -6.20 12.92
N MET A 75 -9.65 -6.84 13.21
CA MET A 75 -10.96 -6.19 13.24
C MET A 75 -11.23 -5.38 14.51
N ASP A 76 -10.50 -5.61 15.60
CA ASP A 76 -10.74 -4.99 16.90
C ASP A 76 -10.50 -3.47 16.88
N PRO A 77 -11.52 -2.61 17.00
CA PRO A 77 -11.35 -1.16 16.96
C PRO A 77 -10.73 -0.56 18.23
N THR A 78 -10.56 -1.34 19.30
CA THR A 78 -10.10 -0.84 20.62
C THR A 78 -8.58 -0.65 20.70
N LEU A 79 -7.84 -1.26 19.78
CA LEU A 79 -6.38 -1.18 19.75
C LEU A 79 -5.90 0.10 19.07
N THR A 80 -4.83 0.69 19.60
CA THR A 80 -4.22 1.86 18.98
C THR A 80 -3.62 1.51 17.61
N PRO A 81 -3.73 2.41 16.60
CA PRO A 81 -3.23 2.12 15.25
C PRO A 81 -1.75 1.74 15.22
N LEU A 82 -0.93 2.39 16.03
CA LEU A 82 0.51 2.09 16.12
C LEU A 82 0.78 0.70 16.69
N SER A 83 0.04 0.30 17.72
CA SER A 83 0.15 -1.05 18.28
C SER A 83 -0.22 -2.10 17.24
N LYS A 84 -1.30 -1.88 16.47
CA LYS A 84 -1.70 -2.80 15.40
C LYS A 84 -0.62 -2.97 14.34
N VAL A 85 -0.06 -1.86 13.85
CA VAL A 85 0.99 -1.90 12.82
C VAL A 85 2.22 -2.66 13.33
N ASN A 86 2.65 -2.40 14.57
CA ASN A 86 3.81 -3.09 15.15
C ASN A 86 3.57 -4.60 15.29
N THR A 87 2.41 -5.00 15.83
CA THR A 87 2.08 -6.43 15.96
C THR A 87 1.98 -7.13 14.62
N VAL A 88 1.38 -6.48 13.61
CA VAL A 88 1.32 -7.04 12.24
C VAL A 88 2.72 -7.17 11.65
N LYS A 89 3.60 -6.18 11.85
CA LYS A 89 5.01 -6.27 11.44
C LYS A 89 5.74 -7.43 12.12
N ASP A 90 5.50 -7.66 13.41
CA ASP A 90 6.17 -8.73 14.15
C ASP A 90 5.66 -10.12 13.73
N VAL A 91 4.36 -10.27 13.45
CA VAL A 91 3.80 -11.48 12.85
C VAL A 91 4.41 -11.72 11.47
N ALA A 92 4.51 -10.67 10.64
CA ALA A 92 5.11 -10.76 9.32
C ALA A 92 6.60 -11.17 9.37
N LYS A 93 7.38 -10.60 10.30
CA LYS A 93 8.78 -11.03 10.54
C LYS A 93 8.88 -12.50 10.92
N GLY A 94 7.98 -12.99 11.78
CA GLY A 94 7.92 -14.41 12.16
C GLY A 94 7.70 -15.35 10.98
N LEU A 95 7.08 -14.86 9.90
CA LEU A 95 6.82 -15.59 8.67
C LEU A 95 7.94 -15.47 7.64
N ASN A 96 9.03 -14.76 7.97
CA ASN A 96 10.16 -14.51 7.08
C ASN A 96 9.75 -13.87 5.73
N VAL A 97 8.78 -12.95 5.76
CA VAL A 97 8.38 -12.25 4.55
C VAL A 97 9.49 -11.32 4.04
N SER A 98 9.45 -11.01 2.75
CA SER A 98 10.37 -10.10 2.09
C SER A 98 10.29 -8.66 2.63
N LYS A 99 11.35 -7.87 2.43
CA LYS A 99 11.46 -6.49 2.93
C LYS A 99 10.39 -5.60 2.30
N GLU A 100 10.08 -5.84 1.04
CA GLU A 100 9.06 -5.14 0.26
C GLU A 100 7.68 -5.39 0.86
N THR A 101 7.36 -6.64 1.23
CA THR A 101 6.12 -6.98 1.94
C THR A 101 6.06 -6.34 3.33
N LEU A 102 7.17 -6.28 4.08
CA LEU A 102 7.20 -5.59 5.38
C LEU A 102 6.94 -4.09 5.27
N ASN A 103 7.49 -3.44 4.24
CA ASN A 103 7.23 -2.03 3.97
C ASN A 103 5.79 -1.77 3.56
N PHE A 104 5.14 -2.72 2.87
CA PHE A 104 3.74 -2.61 2.49
C PHE A 104 2.78 -2.66 3.69
N LEU A 105 3.12 -3.43 4.72
CA LEU A 105 2.28 -3.60 5.93
C LEU A 105 2.46 -2.47 6.96
N GLY A 106 3.21 -1.41 6.63
CA GLY A 106 3.94 -0.65 7.62
C GLY A 106 4.07 0.84 7.50
#